data_AF-K1TMY7-F1
#
_entry.id   AF-K1TMY7-F1
#
_cell.length_a   1.000
_cell.length_b   1.000
_cell.length_c   1.000
_cell.angle_alpha   90.00
_cell.angle_beta   90.00
_cell.angle_gamma   90.00
#
_symmetry.space_group_name_H-M   'P 1'
#
loop_
_entity.id
_entity.type
_entity.pdbx_description
1 polymer ?
#
loop_
_entity_poly.entity_id
_entity_poly.type
_entity_poly.pdbx_seq_one_letter_code
_entity_poly.pdbx_strand_id
1 'polypeptide(L)'
;LASGTSQLPHISLDAPKKCISTDTIEAMRSGSVYGTAAMLDGMIERMEAELGERATVIATGGLGGIVIPHCRREVIYEKNLLLNGLWELYQKNKRKR
;
A
#
# COMPACT_ATOMS: atom_id res chain seq x y z
N LEU A 1 -6.79 3.77 15.49
CA LEU A 1 -8.22 3.96 15.84
C LEU A 1 -8.50 3.46 17.26
N ALA A 2 -8.44 2.15 17.51
CA ALA A 2 -8.78 1.55 18.81
C ALA A 2 -8.15 2.22 20.05
N SER A 3 -6.87 2.60 20.01
CA SER A 3 -6.17 3.24 21.14
C SER A 3 -6.63 4.67 21.46
N GLY A 4 -7.32 5.34 20.53
CA GLY A 4 -7.74 6.74 20.66
C GLY A 4 -9.24 6.94 20.88
N THR A 5 -10.00 5.86 21.07
CA THR A 5 -11.47 5.89 21.14
C THR A 5 -11.98 4.84 22.12
N SER A 6 -13.05 5.14 22.87
CA SER A 6 -13.54 4.27 23.95
C SER A 6 -14.20 2.96 23.50
N GLN A 7 -14.82 2.93 22.31
CA GLN A 7 -15.66 1.79 21.87
C GLN A 7 -15.15 1.07 20.63
N LEU A 8 -14.07 1.52 19.99
CA LEU A 8 -13.57 0.85 18.79
C LEU A 8 -12.64 -0.31 19.18
N PRO A 9 -12.91 -1.54 18.70
CA PRO A 9 -12.07 -2.69 18.99
C PRO A 9 -10.76 -2.63 18.20
N HIS A 10 -9.75 -3.37 18.67
CA HIS A 10 -8.60 -3.71 17.84
C HIS A 10 -9.03 -4.64 16.70
N ILE A 11 -8.58 -4.33 15.48
CA ILE A 11 -8.91 -5.10 14.28
C ILE A 11 -7.64 -5.56 13.57
N SER A 12 -7.68 -6.76 12.99
CA SER A 12 -6.76 -7.18 11.95
C SER A 12 -7.14 -6.49 10.63
N LEU A 13 -6.13 -6.09 9.86
CA LEU A 13 -6.34 -5.65 8.48
C LEU A 13 -6.46 -6.90 7.61
N ASP A 14 -7.62 -7.03 6.98
CA ASP A 14 -7.97 -8.06 6.00
C ASP A 14 -8.67 -7.38 4.83
N ALA A 15 -8.75 -8.05 3.68
CA ALA A 15 -9.43 -7.51 2.51
C ALA A 15 -10.93 -7.27 2.81
N PRO A 16 -11.44 -6.04 2.62
CA PRO A 16 -12.84 -5.72 2.91
C PRO A 16 -13.77 -6.34 1.86
N LYS A 17 -14.91 -6.89 2.30
CA LYS A 17 -15.90 -7.49 1.39
C LYS A 17 -16.66 -6.47 0.56
N LYS A 18 -16.87 -5.27 1.10
CA LYS A 18 -17.64 -4.18 0.50
C LYS A 18 -17.16 -2.82 1.04
N CYS A 19 -17.39 -1.76 0.28
CA CYS A 19 -17.02 -0.40 0.68
C CYS A 19 -17.95 0.16 1.78
N ILE A 20 -19.26 -0.03 1.65
CA ILE A 20 -20.24 0.44 2.65
C ILE A 20 -20.61 -0.71 3.60
N SER A 21 -20.19 -0.60 4.86
CA SER A 21 -20.38 -1.61 5.89
C SER A 21 -21.52 -1.26 6.84
N THR A 22 -22.08 -2.30 7.48
CA THR A 22 -23.23 -2.20 8.39
C THR A 22 -22.88 -2.50 9.84
N ASP A 23 -21.63 -2.85 10.11
CA ASP A 23 -21.07 -3.07 11.43
C ASP A 23 -19.75 -2.33 11.59
N THR A 24 -19.38 -2.05 12.84
CA THR A 24 -18.23 -1.21 13.18
C THR A 24 -16.90 -1.81 12.71
N ILE A 25 -16.73 -3.13 12.81
CA ILE A 25 -15.46 -3.80 12.48
C ILE A 25 -15.22 -3.72 10.97
N GLU A 26 -16.21 -4.10 10.16
CA GLU A 26 -16.12 -4.04 8.71
C GLU A 26 -16.08 -2.60 8.20
N ALA A 27 -16.71 -1.64 8.89
CA ALA A 27 -16.59 -0.23 8.55
C ALA A 27 -15.16 0.29 8.75
N MET A 28 -14.53 -0.07 9.88
CA MET A 28 -13.13 0.29 10.15
C MET A 28 -12.17 -0.36 9.15
N ARG A 29 -12.36 -1.64 8.81
CA ARG A 29 -11.56 -2.34 7.78
C ARG A 29 -11.72 -1.70 6.41
N SER A 30 -12.97 -1.50 5.98
CA SER A 30 -13.29 -0.86 4.71
C SER A 30 -12.64 0.52 4.60
N GLY A 31 -12.85 1.39 5.59
CA GLY A 31 -12.30 2.74 5.60
C GLY A 31 -10.76 2.74 5.56
N SER A 32 -10.12 1.81 6.28
CA SER A 32 -8.67 1.72 6.34
C SER A 32 -8.08 1.26 4.99
N VAL A 33 -8.68 0.26 4.34
CA VAL A 33 -8.17 -0.30 3.08
C VAL A 33 -8.53 0.60 1.89
N TYR A 34 -9.82 0.90 1.67
CA TYR A 34 -10.25 1.75 0.55
C TYR A 34 -9.77 3.19 0.70
N GLY A 35 -9.71 3.71 1.92
CA GLY A 35 -9.16 5.05 2.19
C GLY A 35 -7.68 5.15 1.83
N THR A 36 -6.88 4.13 2.18
CA THR A 36 -5.46 4.08 1.80
C THR A 36 -5.31 3.94 0.29
N ALA A 37 -6.08 3.07 -0.36
CA ALA A 37 -6.04 2.90 -1.82
C ALA A 37 -6.36 4.22 -2.56
N ALA A 38 -7.44 4.90 -2.16
CA ALA A 38 -7.82 6.19 -2.74
C ALA A 38 -6.76 7.29 -2.48
N MET A 39 -6.13 7.27 -1.29
CA MET A 39 -5.03 8.18 -0.96
C MET A 39 -3.82 7.95 -1.86
N LEU A 40 -3.44 6.68 -2.07
CA LEU A 40 -2.35 6.32 -2.99
C LEU A 40 -2.66 6.80 -4.41
N ASP A 41 -3.85 6.48 -4.93
CA ASP A 41 -4.27 6.88 -6.27
C ASP A 41 -4.14 8.39 -6.47
N GLY A 42 -4.69 9.17 -5.54
CA GLY A 42 -4.67 10.63 -5.60
C GLY A 42 -3.29 11.25 -5.40
N MET A 43 -2.43 10.63 -4.58
CA MET A 43 -1.04 11.10 -4.41
C MET A 43 -0.22 10.86 -5.67
N ILE A 44 -0.33 9.68 -6.29
CA ILE A 44 0.34 9.37 -7.56
C ILE A 44 -0.13 10.36 -8.64
N GLU A 45 -1.43 10.65 -8.73
CA GLU A 45 -1.97 11.58 -9.72
C GLU A 45 -1.37 12.98 -9.57
N ARG A 46 -1.26 13.48 -8.33
CA ARG A 46 -0.61 14.77 -8.04
C ARG A 46 0.86 14.78 -8.43
N MET A 47 1.59 13.71 -8.14
CA MET A 47 3.01 13.59 -8.48
C MET A 47 3.24 13.55 -9.99
N GLU A 48 2.45 12.77 -10.73
CA GLU A 48 2.54 12.70 -12.20
C GLU A 48 2.16 14.03 -12.85
N ALA A 49 1.18 14.76 -12.30
CA ALA A 49 0.82 16.09 -12.79
C ALA A 49 1.97 17.10 -12.62
N GLU A 50 2.72 17.01 -11.52
CA GLU A 50 3.91 17.84 -11.29
C GLU A 50 5.09 17.42 -12.19
N LEU A 51 5.27 16.11 -12.39
CA LEU A 51 6.34 15.55 -13.23
C LEU A 51 6.11 15.80 -14.73
N GLY A 52 4.85 15.90 -15.16
CA GLY A 52 4.46 16.08 -16.56
C GLY A 52 4.46 14.79 -17.39
N GLU A 53 4.72 13.64 -16.76
CA GLU A 53 4.71 12.32 -17.38
C GLU A 53 4.19 11.24 -16.42
N ARG A 54 3.87 10.07 -16.98
CA ARG A 54 3.45 8.91 -16.18
C ARG A 54 4.63 8.29 -15.48
N ALA A 55 4.44 7.89 -14.23
CA ALA A 55 5.45 7.23 -13.42
C ALA A 55 5.19 5.73 -13.35
N THR A 56 6.27 4.94 -13.33
CA THR A 56 6.18 3.53 -12.95
C THR A 56 5.95 3.44 -11.45
N VAL A 57 4.79 2.96 -11.03
CA VAL A 57 4.44 2.83 -9.61
C VAL A 57 4.77 1.44 -9.11
N ILE A 58 5.64 1.38 -8.10
CA ILE A 58 6.05 0.14 -7.44
C ILE A 58 5.69 0.24 -5.96
N ALA A 59 5.00 -0.77 -5.44
CA ALA A 59 4.69 -0.91 -4.03
C ALA A 59 5.40 -2.12 -3.43
N THR A 60 5.78 -2.00 -2.16
CA THR A 60 6.43 -3.06 -1.38
C THR A 60 5.84 -3.11 0.03
N GLY A 61 6.32 -4.02 0.88
CA GLY A 61 5.86 -4.19 2.25
C GLY A 61 4.71 -5.18 2.41
N GLY A 62 4.48 -5.60 3.67
CA GLY A 62 3.57 -6.72 3.99
C GLY A 62 2.09 -6.45 3.71
N LEU A 63 1.64 -5.19 3.81
CA LEU A 63 0.24 -4.80 3.58
C LEU A 63 -0.09 -4.53 2.11
N GLY A 64 0.92 -4.49 1.23
CA GLY A 64 0.71 -4.21 -0.20
C GLY A 64 -0.28 -5.18 -0.84
N GLY A 65 -0.22 -6.47 -0.47
CA GLY A 65 -1.16 -7.47 -0.99
C GLY A 65 -2.63 -7.26 -0.61
N ILE A 66 -2.91 -6.43 0.41
CA ILE A 66 -4.29 -6.12 0.84
C ILE A 66 -4.77 -4.83 0.18
N VAL A 67 -3.92 -3.81 0.08
CA VAL A 67 -4.34 -2.47 -0.38
C VAL A 67 -4.31 -2.34 -1.91
N ILE A 68 -3.26 -2.85 -2.55
CA ILE A 68 -3.01 -2.67 -3.99
C ILE A 68 -4.18 -3.16 -4.87
N PRO A 69 -4.84 -4.30 -4.59
CA PRO A 69 -5.98 -4.75 -5.41
C PRO A 69 -7.17 -3.77 -5.44
N HIS A 70 -7.21 -2.79 -4.52
CA HIS A 70 -8.26 -1.79 -4.44
C HIS A 70 -7.86 -0.42 -5.00
N CYS A 71 -6.62 -0.27 -5.48
CA CYS A 71 -6.19 0.92 -6.22
C CYS A 71 -6.82 0.90 -7.63
N ARG A 72 -7.11 2.08 -8.18
CA ARG A 72 -7.68 2.21 -9.54
C ARG A 72 -6.63 2.13 -10.64
N ARG A 73 -5.35 2.31 -10.28
CA ARG A 73 -4.22 2.36 -11.21
C ARG A 73 -3.39 1.09 -11.09
N GLU A 74 -2.62 0.81 -12.14
CA GLU A 74 -1.66 -0.27 -12.13
C GLU A 74 -0.53 0.05 -11.15
N VAL A 75 -0.30 -0.87 -10.21
CA VAL A 75 0.79 -0.78 -9.24
C VAL A 75 1.49 -2.13 -9.21
N ILE A 76 2.79 -2.12 -9.50
CA ILE A 76 3.61 -3.32 -9.47
C ILE A 76 3.91 -3.65 -8.02
N TYR A 77 3.54 -4.87 -7.58
CA TYR A 77 3.83 -5.31 -6.22
C TYR A 77 5.11 -6.14 -6.16
N GLU A 78 6.14 -5.60 -5.51
CA GLU A 78 7.43 -6.27 -5.32
C GLU A 78 7.75 -6.42 -3.82
N LYS A 79 7.58 -7.64 -3.29
CA LYS A 79 7.75 -7.95 -1.86
C LYS A 79 9.20 -7.88 -1.40
N ASN A 80 10.13 -8.16 -2.31
CA ASN A 80 11.55 -8.30 -2.00
C ASN A 80 12.36 -7.08 -2.43
N LEU A 81 11.71 -5.94 -2.69
CA LEU A 81 12.36 -4.75 -3.26
C LEU A 81 13.63 -4.35 -2.49
N LEU A 82 13.57 -4.36 -1.16
CA LEU A 82 14.71 -4.09 -0.29
C LEU A 82 15.84 -5.13 -0.47
N LEU A 83 15.49 -6.41 -0.45
CA LEU A 83 16.47 -7.50 -0.56
C LEU A 83 17.13 -7.53 -1.94
N ASN A 84 16.36 -7.27 -3.00
CA ASN A 84 16.86 -7.12 -4.36
C ASN A 84 17.85 -5.95 -4.43
N GLY A 85 17.52 -4.80 -3.82
CA GLY A 85 18.43 -3.65 -3.74
C GLY A 85 19.73 -3.95 -3.00
N LEU A 86 19.65 -4.67 -1.87
CA LEU A 86 20.84 -5.11 -1.12
C LEU A 86 21.71 -6.08 -1.92
N TRP A 87 21.09 -7.00 -2.66
CA TRP A 87 21.78 -7.93 -3.54
C TRP A 87 22.51 -7.20 -4.67
N GLU A 88 21.83 -6.27 -5.36
CA GLU A 88 22.43 -5.43 -6.40
C GLU A 88 23.60 -4.62 -5.86
N LEU A 89 23.45 -4.04 -4.66
CA LEU A 89 24.52 -3.30 -4.00
C LEU A 89 25.72 -4.20 -3.69
N TYR A 90 25.49 -5.41 -3.18
CA TYR A 90 26.55 -6.38 -2.93
C TYR A 90 27.31 -6.73 -4.21
N GLN A 91 26.59 -7.03 -5.29
CA GLN A 91 27.20 -7.41 -6.57
C GLN A 91 28.05 -6.29 -7.18
N LYS A 92 27.62 -5.03 -7.05
CA LYS A 92 28.40 -3.86 -7.50
C LYS A 92 29.71 -3.68 -6.71
N ASN A 93 29.71 -4.00 -5.42
CA ASN A 93 30.86 -3.81 -4.54
C ASN A 93 31.75 -5.05 -4.40
N LYS A 94 31.30 -6.21 -4.92
CA LYS A 94 32.10 -7.44 -4.93
C LYS A 94 33.29 -7.25 -5.85
N ARG A 95 34.47 -7.00 -5.25
CA ARG A 95 35.73 -6.94 -5.98
C ARG A 95 35.88 -8.23 -6.79
N LYS A 96 36.01 -8.13 -8.12
CA LYS A 96 36.37 -9.28 -8.96
C LYS A 96 37.67 -9.85 -8.41
N ARG A 97 37.60 -11.02 -7.79
CA ARG A 97 38.77 -11.83 -7.51
C ARG A 97 39.20 -12.49 -8.80
#